data_AF-A0A354ZG71-F1
#
_entry.id   AF-A0A354ZG71-F1
#
_cell.length_a   1.000
_cell.length_b   1.000
_cell.length_c   1.000
_cell.angle_alpha   90.00
_cell.angle_beta   90.00
_cell.angle_gamma   90.00
#
_symmetry.space_group_name_H-M   'P 1'
#
loop_
_entity.id
_entity.type
_entity.pdbx_description
1 polymer ?
#
loop_
_entity_poly.entity_id
_entity_poly.type
_entity_poly.pdbx_seq_one_letter_code
_entity_poly.pdbx_strand_id
1 'polypeptide(L)'
;HYPCHLSGGMRQRAALVRTLATRPDVLLLDEPLSALDYQTRLEVSEDLYRIMRAEGLTVLMVTHDISEAIAMSDRVLVMSRRPGRIKSSHKINLTCERQTPIGHLIFVKVRVPIFFHQHIQP
;
A
#
# COMPACT_ATOMS: atom_id res chain seq x y z
N HIS A 1 23.24 -14.72 6.62
CA HIS A 1 22.09 -15.16 7.45
C HIS A 1 21.41 -16.35 6.78
N TYR A 2 21.10 -17.40 7.53
CA TYR A 2 20.21 -18.47 7.06
C TYR A 2 18.74 -17.99 7.13
N PRO A 3 17.84 -18.45 6.24
CA PRO A 3 16.43 -17.99 6.19
C PRO A 3 15.69 -18.11 7.53
N CYS A 4 16.02 -19.12 8.33
CA CYS A 4 15.45 -19.36 9.65
C CYS A 4 15.83 -18.31 10.71
N HIS A 5 16.87 -17.50 10.49
CA HIS A 5 17.34 -16.48 11.42
C HIS A 5 16.81 -15.06 11.10
N LEU A 6 15.97 -14.92 10.07
CA LEU A 6 15.40 -13.64 9.68
C LEU A 6 14.22 -13.28 10.59
N SER A 7 14.15 -12.03 11.05
CA SER A 7 12.95 -11.50 11.73
C SER A 7 11.74 -11.49 10.77
N GLY A 8 10.53 -11.29 11.31
CA GLY A 8 9.32 -11.16 10.48
C GLY A 8 9.48 -10.10 9.38
N GLY A 9 9.97 -8.90 9.75
CA GLY A 9 10.23 -7.81 8.81
C GLY A 9 11.33 -8.14 7.80
N MET A 10 12.41 -8.81 8.20
CA MET A 10 13.48 -9.23 7.27
C MET A 10 12.96 -10.23 6.22
N ARG A 11 12.11 -11.17 6.65
CA ARG A 11 11.46 -12.12 5.71
C ARG A 11 10.52 -11.41 4.76
N GLN A 12 9.77 -10.43 5.24
CA GLN A 12 8.84 -9.66 4.42
C GLN A 12 9.60 -8.82 3.36
N ARG A 13 10.68 -8.13 3.76
CA ARG A 13 11.54 -7.39 2.84
C ARG A 13 12.19 -8.32 1.81
N ALA A 14 12.69 -9.48 2.21
CA ALA A 14 13.24 -10.46 1.28
C ALA A 14 12.19 -11.00 0.29
N ALA A 15 10.96 -11.26 0.76
CA ALA A 15 9.86 -11.68 -0.11
C ALA A 15 9.47 -10.58 -1.12
N LEU A 16 9.43 -9.32 -0.68
CA LEU A 16 9.14 -8.18 -1.54
C LEU A 16 10.19 -8.02 -2.65
N VAL A 17 11.48 -8.00 -2.27
CA VAL A 17 12.60 -7.91 -3.23
C VAL A 17 12.58 -9.07 -4.21
N ARG A 18 12.31 -10.29 -3.73
CA ARG A 18 12.20 -11.47 -4.60
C ARG A 18 11.09 -11.31 -5.64
N THR A 19 9.95 -10.75 -5.28
CA THR A 19 8.84 -10.53 -6.22
C THR A 19 9.16 -9.40 -7.21
N LEU A 20 9.85 -8.34 -6.77
CA LEU A 20 10.27 -7.26 -7.66
C LEU A 20 11.37 -7.70 -8.65
N ALA A 21 12.26 -8.60 -8.23
CA ALA A 21 13.33 -9.13 -9.07
C ALA A 21 12.83 -9.88 -10.32
N THR A 22 11.57 -10.36 -10.32
CA THR A 22 10.96 -11.01 -11.49
C THR A 22 10.38 -10.02 -12.50
N ARG A 23 10.48 -8.70 -12.26
CA ARG A 23 9.92 -7.63 -13.10
C ARG A 23 8.47 -7.89 -13.53
N PRO A 24 7.55 -8.08 -12.57
CA PRO A 24 6.16 -8.36 -12.91
C PRO A 24 5.49 -7.13 -13.54
N ASP A 25 4.46 -7.33 -14.35
CA ASP A 25 3.61 -6.22 -14.81
C ASP A 25 2.62 -5.78 -13.71
N VAL A 26 2.27 -6.71 -12.81
CA VAL A 26 1.29 -6.51 -11.73
C VAL A 26 1.81 -7.12 -10.42
N LEU A 27 1.74 -6.34 -9.33
CA LEU A 27 2.12 -6.76 -7.98
C LEU A 27 0.91 -6.75 -7.05
N LEU A 28 0.68 -7.86 -6.35
CA LEU A 28 -0.37 -7.99 -5.33
C LEU A 28 0.28 -8.01 -3.95
N LEU A 29 -0.14 -7.10 -3.07
CA LEU A 29 0.42 -6.95 -1.72
C LEU A 29 -0.68 -7.02 -0.66
N ASP A 30 -0.58 -7.94 0.29
CA ASP A 30 -1.46 -8.01 1.45
C ASP A 30 -0.67 -7.66 2.72
N GLU A 31 -0.99 -6.51 3.31
CA GLU A 31 -0.35 -5.94 4.50
C GLU A 31 1.20 -5.89 4.40
N PRO A 32 1.77 -5.36 3.28
CA PRO A 32 3.18 -5.52 2.94
C PRO A 32 4.18 -4.83 3.88
N LEU A 33 3.71 -3.90 4.70
CA LEU A 33 4.56 -3.11 5.60
C LEU A 33 4.19 -3.32 7.08
N SER A 34 3.25 -4.23 7.37
CA SER A 34 2.72 -4.44 8.72
C SER A 34 3.74 -4.98 9.71
N ALA A 35 4.74 -5.76 9.28
CA ALA A 35 5.77 -6.30 10.15
C ALA A 35 7.05 -5.45 10.24
N LEU A 36 7.05 -4.24 9.65
CA LEU A 36 8.17 -3.31 9.68
C LEU A 36 8.01 -2.28 10.81
N ASP A 37 9.11 -1.81 11.37
CA ASP A 37 9.10 -0.63 12.23
C ASP A 37 8.83 0.64 11.41
N TYR A 38 8.58 1.76 12.10
CA TYR A 38 8.17 3.01 11.46
C TYR A 38 9.21 3.58 10.48
N GLN A 39 10.51 3.55 10.83
CA GLN A 39 11.57 4.09 9.98
C GLN A 39 11.74 3.23 8.72
N THR A 40 11.87 1.92 8.92
CA THR A 40 11.98 0.94 7.84
C THR A 40 10.76 0.98 6.90
N ARG A 41 9.55 1.18 7.44
CA ARG A 41 8.32 1.34 6.65
C ARG A 41 8.42 2.53 5.70
N LEU A 42 8.88 3.67 6.18
CA LEU A 42 9.01 4.89 5.37
C LEU A 42 9.99 4.68 4.21
N GLU A 43 11.17 4.12 4.50
CA GLU A 43 12.18 3.81 3.47
C GLU A 43 11.64 2.86 2.41
N VAL A 44 11.02 1.75 2.81
CA VAL A 44 10.49 0.75 1.86
C VAL A 44 9.33 1.32 1.05
N SER A 45 8.50 2.17 1.64
CA SER A 45 7.40 2.83 0.91
C SER A 45 7.92 3.76 -0.18
N GLU A 46 9.00 4.50 0.09
CA GLU A 46 9.63 5.37 -0.89
C GLU A 46 10.32 4.58 -2.02
N ASP A 47 11.01 3.49 -1.68
CA ASP A 47 11.64 2.61 -2.66
C ASP A 47 10.60 1.95 -3.58
N LEU A 48 9.52 1.42 -2.99
CA LEU A 48 8.40 0.86 -3.76
C LEU A 48 7.83 1.88 -4.72
N TYR A 49 7.56 3.08 -4.22
CA TYR A 49 7.05 4.19 -5.01
C TYR A 49 7.95 4.51 -6.20
N ARG A 50 9.27 4.57 -5.97
CA ARG A 50 10.27 4.87 -7.02
C ARG A 50 10.33 3.77 -8.08
N ILE A 51 10.30 2.49 -7.67
CA ILE A 51 10.31 1.34 -8.58
C ILE A 51 9.04 1.32 -9.42
N MET A 52 7.89 1.53 -8.80
CA MET A 52 6.61 1.59 -9.51
C MET A 52 6.60 2.66 -10.61
N ARG A 53 7.18 3.82 -10.32
CA ARG A 53 7.36 4.91 -11.28
C ARG A 53 8.30 4.56 -12.42
N ALA A 54 9.45 3.94 -12.11
CA ALA A 54 10.47 3.64 -13.09
C ALA A 54 10.07 2.52 -14.05
N GLU A 55 9.36 1.50 -13.55
CA GLU A 55 9.05 0.28 -14.31
C GLU A 55 7.61 0.22 -14.85
N GLY A 56 6.76 1.19 -14.51
CA GLY A 56 5.34 1.17 -14.93
C GLY A 56 4.53 0.05 -14.27
N LEU A 57 4.97 -0.40 -13.09
CA LEU A 57 4.38 -1.51 -12.36
C LEU A 57 2.99 -1.15 -11.82
N THR A 58 1.99 -1.97 -12.13
CA THR A 58 0.67 -1.87 -11.50
C THR A 58 0.68 -2.56 -10.14
N VAL A 59 0.22 -1.89 -9.09
CA VAL A 59 0.16 -2.50 -7.75
C VAL A 59 -1.26 -2.48 -7.19
N LEU A 60 -1.73 -3.63 -6.72
CA LEU A 60 -2.93 -3.76 -5.90
C LEU A 60 -2.47 -4.14 -4.49
N MET A 61 -2.59 -3.18 -3.58
CA MET A 61 -2.26 -3.40 -2.18
C MET A 61 -3.55 -3.53 -1.34
N VAL A 62 -3.43 -4.17 -0.19
CA VAL A 62 -4.42 -4.28 0.87
C VAL A 62 -3.70 -3.87 2.16
N THR A 63 -4.21 -2.84 2.84
CA THR A 63 -3.67 -2.34 4.11
C THR A 63 -4.81 -1.80 4.96
N HIS A 64 -4.68 -1.95 6.27
CA HIS A 64 -5.55 -1.30 7.25
C HIS A 64 -5.04 0.08 7.68
N ASP A 65 -3.85 0.49 7.25
CA ASP A 65 -3.27 1.81 7.55
C ASP A 65 -3.69 2.85 6.48
N ILE A 66 -4.32 3.93 6.92
CA ILE A 66 -4.82 5.00 6.04
C ILE A 66 -3.67 5.83 5.48
N SER A 67 -2.61 6.05 6.25
CA SER A 67 -1.45 6.82 5.84
C SER A 67 -0.71 6.11 4.70
N GLU A 68 -0.52 4.79 4.83
CA GLU A 68 0.03 3.95 3.77
C GLU A 68 -0.84 3.99 2.51
N ALA A 69 -2.16 3.88 2.67
CA ALA A 69 -3.11 3.92 1.56
C ALA A 69 -3.06 5.26 0.82
N ILE A 70 -3.01 6.40 1.54
CA ILE A 70 -2.96 7.73 0.93
C ILE A 70 -1.60 7.99 0.28
N ALA A 71 -0.50 7.63 0.92
CA ALA A 71 0.85 7.97 0.46
C ALA A 71 1.26 7.20 -0.81
N MET A 72 0.79 5.96 -0.97
CA MET A 72 1.24 5.09 -2.06
C MET A 72 0.22 4.92 -3.18
N SER A 73 -1.00 5.47 -3.05
CA SER A 73 -2.11 5.19 -3.99
C SER A 73 -2.62 6.36 -4.79
N ASP A 74 -2.88 6.13 -6.08
CA ASP A 74 -3.66 7.04 -6.93
C ASP A 74 -5.17 6.92 -6.66
N ARG A 75 -5.63 5.74 -6.23
CA ARG A 75 -7.04 5.45 -5.93
C ARG A 75 -7.16 4.49 -4.77
N VAL A 76 -7.99 4.88 -3.81
CA VAL A 76 -8.34 4.09 -2.63
C VAL A 76 -9.82 3.74 -2.72
N LEU A 77 -10.14 2.46 -2.76
CA LEU A 77 -11.50 2.00 -2.49
C LEU A 77 -11.58 1.52 -1.03
N VAL A 78 -12.72 1.76 -0.40
CA VAL A 78 -12.99 1.36 0.98
C VAL A 78 -13.93 0.16 0.95
N MET A 79 -13.62 -0.92 1.68
CA MET A 79 -14.52 -2.07 1.79
C MET A 79 -15.37 -2.02 3.05
N SER A 80 -16.59 -2.53 2.95
CA SER A 80 -17.38 -2.93 4.11
C SER A 80 -16.74 -4.12 4.84
N ARG A 81 -17.15 -4.32 6.10
CA ARG A 81 -16.92 -5.57 6.82
C ARG A 81 -17.66 -6.71 6.11
N ARG A 82 -17.26 -7.96 6.40
CA ARG A 82 -17.82 -9.17 5.78
C ARG A 82 -19.37 -9.15 5.80
N PRO A 83 -20.05 -9.48 4.68
CA PRO A 83 -19.48 -9.77 3.36
C PRO A 83 -18.86 -8.52 2.70
N GLY A 84 -17.64 -8.65 2.16
CA GLY A 84 -16.87 -7.52 1.66
C GLY A 84 -17.47 -6.92 0.40
N ARG A 85 -17.87 -5.65 0.45
CA ARG A 85 -18.37 -4.86 -0.68
C ARG A 85 -17.63 -3.54 -0.75
N ILE A 86 -17.49 -2.97 -1.93
CA ILE A 86 -16.94 -1.61 -2.07
C ILE A 86 -17.98 -0.63 -1.52
N LYS A 87 -17.60 0.10 -0.48
CA LYS A 87 -18.41 1.14 0.17
C LYS A 87 -18.23 2.49 -0.51
N SER A 88 -17.00 2.83 -0.87
CA SER A 88 -16.67 4.09 -1.53
C SER A 88 -15.39 3.97 -2.35
N SER A 89 -15.22 4.89 -3.29
CA SER A 89 -14.04 5.03 -4.14
C SER A 89 -13.54 6.46 -4.11
N HIS A 90 -12.27 6.65 -3.77
CA HIS A 90 -11.62 7.94 -3.66
C HIS A 90 -10.44 7.98 -4.62
N LYS A 91 -10.41 8.96 -5.51
CA LYS A 91 -9.20 9.29 -6.25
C LYS A 91 -8.35 10.18 -5.34
N ILE A 92 -7.13 9.76 -5.09
CA ILE A 92 -6.18 10.53 -4.29
C ILE A 92 -5.41 11.43 -5.27
N ASN A 93 -5.55 12.74 -5.09
CA ASN A 93 -4.74 13.72 -5.80
C ASN A 93 -4.01 14.52 -4.72
N LEU A 94 -2.76 14.16 -4.44
CA LEU A 94 -1.93 14.94 -3.53
C LEU A 94 -1.35 16.12 -4.33
N THR A 95 -1.72 17.34 -3.95
CA THR A 95 -1.29 18.60 -4.59
C THR A 95 0.17 18.98 -4.32
N CYS A 96 0.92 18.16 -3.58
CA CYS A 96 2.34 18.38 -3.37
C CYS A 96 3.13 18.04 -4.64
N GLU A 97 3.92 18.99 -5.14
CA GLU A 97 4.65 18.98 -6.43
C GLU A 97 5.68 17.84 -6.61
N ARG A 98 5.85 16.92 -5.66
CA ARG A 98 6.55 15.65 -5.90
C ARG A 98 5.58 14.58 -6.40
N GLN A 99 5.06 14.90 -7.59
CA GLN A 99 4.58 14.04 -8.66
C GLN A 99 3.66 12.89 -8.24
N THR A 100 2.35 13.04 -8.37
CA THR A 100 1.53 11.88 -8.79
C THR A 100 0.87 12.17 -10.12
N PRO A 101 1.44 11.67 -11.23
CA PRO A 101 0.57 11.22 -12.31
C PRO A 101 1.10 9.99 -13.09
N ILE A 102 0.13 9.15 -13.48
CA ILE A 102 0.15 8.03 -14.45
C ILE A 102 0.25 6.63 -13.82
N GLY A 103 -0.77 5.79 -14.11
CA GLY A 103 -0.59 4.35 -14.33
C GLY A 103 -1.24 3.33 -13.38
N HIS A 104 -2.54 3.40 -13.10
CA HIS A 104 -3.33 2.27 -12.57
C HIS A 104 -2.99 1.72 -11.17
N LEU A 105 -2.88 2.55 -10.13
CA LEU A 105 -3.09 1.98 -8.79
C LEU A 105 -4.59 1.78 -8.50
N ILE A 106 -5.01 0.54 -8.27
CA ILE A 106 -6.33 0.22 -7.72
C ILE A 106 -6.06 -0.42 -6.36
N PHE A 107 -6.22 0.32 -5.26
CA PHE A 107 -6.05 -0.19 -3.89
C PHE A 107 -7.40 -0.36 -3.20
N VAL A 108 -7.61 -1.46 -2.45
CA VAL A 108 -8.76 -1.61 -1.53
C VAL A 108 -8.51 -2.58 -0.36
N LYS A 109 -8.48 -2.06 0.88
CA LYS A 109 -9.22 -2.58 2.06
C LYS A 109 -8.92 -1.77 3.33
N VAL A 110 -9.42 -0.54 3.42
CA VAL A 110 -9.42 0.16 4.72
C VAL A 110 -10.43 -0.51 5.65
N ARG A 111 -9.98 -1.31 6.62
CA ARG A 111 -10.83 -1.83 7.69
C ARG A 111 -10.96 -0.75 8.76
N VAL A 112 -11.92 0.16 8.59
CA VAL A 112 -12.26 1.16 9.60
C VAL A 112 -12.77 0.45 10.87
N PRO A 113 -12.09 0.50 12.04
CA PRO A 113 -12.76 0.24 13.30
C PRO A 113 -13.81 1.35 13.50
N ILE A 114 -14.97 0.99 14.05
CA ILE A 114 -16.27 1.68 14.01
C ILE A 114 -16.29 3.14 14.57
N PHE A 115 -15.17 3.76 14.90
CA PHE A 115 -15.09 5.15 15.37
C PHE A 115 -14.96 6.16 14.24
N PHE A 116 -15.96 6.25 13.37
CA PHE A 116 -16.16 7.45 12.53
C PHE A 116 -17.66 7.70 12.42
N HIS A 117 -18.25 8.14 13.53
CA HIS A 117 -19.61 8.68 13.56
C HIS A 117 -19.67 10.16 13.94
N GLN A 118 -18.55 10.84 14.14
CA GLN A 118 -18.54 12.28 14.39
C GLN A 118 -17.31 12.90 13.73
N HIS A 119 -17.52 14.02 13.03
CA HIS A 119 -16.51 14.94 12.52
C HIS A 119 -15.96 14.81 11.09
N ILE A 120 -16.77 14.42 10.11
CA ILE A 120 -16.65 15.06 8.78
C ILE A 120 -18.03 15.17 8.15
N GLN A 121 -18.67 16.33 8.29
CA GLN A 121 -19.56 17.03 7.32
C GLN A 121 -19.90 18.43 7.87
N PRO A 122 -20.23 19.40 7.00
CA PRO A 122 -19.48 19.94 5.87
C PRO A 122 -18.66 21.18 6.27
#